data_AF-A0A067SG81-F1
#
_entry.id   AF-A0A067SG81-F1
#
_cell.length_a   1.000
_cell.length_b   1.000
_cell.length_c   1.000
_cell.angle_alpha   90.00
_cell.angle_beta   90.00
_cell.angle_gamma   90.00
#
_symmetry.space_group_name_H-M   'P 1'
#
loop_
_entity.id
_entity.type
_entity.pdbx_description
1 polymer ?
#
loop_
_entity_poly.entity_id
_entity_poly.type
_entity_poly.pdbx_seq_one_letter_code
_entity_poly.pdbx_strand_id
1 'polypeptide(L)'
;FAFALISEDFLLQEMTVNDNLLWMRTTALKQQNPALKVFLSVGGWSFNDPPTQHIFSNLVGSLDATNTFIENTLSVLQAYGFDGIDIDWEYPVAPERGGVPADRATLLSANYPMFMSRVKAAFAPRGYGLTFTAPSSYWYLQHFDLPSLLMSADWVNIMTYDLHGTWDSTDPFIGPLVLAHTNLTEIIETMQLFRNVGVNPSQMVMGIGFYGRSFTLVDGQCNTPGCPFSGGGDPGECSLSSGTLMFSEIEKLLDTTSDLIPVFDEAAAVKYITWNDNQWVSYDDAQTLQMKLNYANSICLGGTMIWSVDQDDSSYNALSGLYSDIDINNPSLVESGNQCQVTGCGQQCPSGYDSLTTLTQVLNMVGTCPTNNPARLCCPKGNEPQNCSWRGGGGTSCNAQCNVGEVVLALDETGDDGHPTCIQGYKAFCCSSGDPQPGACFGGCK
;
A
#
# COMPACT_ATOMS: atom_id res chain seq x y z
N PHE A 1 -0.96 -1.85 3.20
CA PHE A 1 -0.47 -2.90 2.29
C PHE A 1 -1.23 -2.77 1.00
N ALA A 2 -0.54 -2.70 -0.14
CA ALA A 2 -1.13 -2.62 -1.46
C ALA A 2 -0.63 -3.83 -2.27
N PHE A 3 -1.47 -4.64 -2.92
CA PHE A 3 -2.94 -4.59 -2.97
C PHE A 3 -3.59 -5.94 -2.65
N ALA A 4 -4.86 -5.90 -2.22
CA ALA A 4 -5.80 -6.99 -2.44
C ALA A 4 -6.71 -6.67 -3.63
N LEU A 5 -7.22 -7.71 -4.29
CA LEU A 5 -8.15 -7.59 -5.42
C LEU A 5 -9.55 -8.05 -5.00
N ILE A 6 -10.52 -7.88 -5.91
CA ILE A 6 -11.89 -8.38 -5.73
C ILE A 6 -12.17 -9.43 -6.81
N SER A 7 -12.68 -10.59 -6.44
CA SER A 7 -13.11 -11.62 -7.39
C SER A 7 -14.45 -11.26 -8.04
N GLU A 8 -14.83 -11.97 -9.10
CA GLU A 8 -16.16 -11.83 -9.74
C GLU A 8 -17.32 -12.19 -8.78
N ASP A 9 -17.04 -12.99 -7.74
CA ASP A 9 -17.99 -13.32 -6.67
C ASP A 9 -17.96 -12.29 -5.52
N PHE A 10 -17.27 -11.16 -5.71
CA PHE A 10 -17.15 -10.06 -4.76
C PHE A 10 -16.45 -10.40 -3.44
N LEU A 11 -15.49 -11.33 -3.50
CA LEU A 11 -14.64 -11.68 -2.36
C LEU A 11 -13.28 -10.99 -2.50
N LEU A 12 -12.69 -10.54 -1.39
CA LEU A 12 -11.29 -10.16 -1.37
C LEU A 12 -10.42 -11.37 -1.71
N GLN A 13 -9.45 -11.14 -2.58
CA GLN A 13 -8.46 -12.12 -2.98
C GLN A 13 -7.06 -11.49 -2.96
N GLU A 14 -6.07 -12.34 -2.78
CA GLU A 14 -4.66 -11.98 -2.90
C GLU A 14 -4.36 -11.52 -4.34
N MET A 15 -3.50 -10.51 -4.50
CA MET A 15 -3.04 -10.09 -5.82
C MET A 15 -2.07 -11.12 -6.40
N THR A 16 -1.14 -11.58 -5.57
CA THR A 16 -0.20 -12.65 -5.85
C THR A 16 -0.42 -13.77 -4.84
N VAL A 17 -0.33 -15.02 -5.32
CA VAL A 17 -0.45 -16.20 -4.45
C VAL A 17 0.56 -16.10 -3.31
N ASN A 18 0.07 -16.29 -2.08
CA ASN A 18 0.76 -16.17 -0.81
C ASN A 18 0.95 -14.74 -0.29
N ASP A 19 0.28 -13.73 -0.85
CA ASP A 19 0.30 -12.37 -0.29
C ASP A 19 -0.27 -12.33 1.13
N ASN A 20 -1.14 -13.26 1.49
CA ASN A 20 -1.64 -13.40 2.86
C ASN A 20 -0.51 -13.57 3.89
N LEU A 21 0.62 -14.16 3.50
CA LEU A 21 1.82 -14.25 4.35
C LEU A 21 2.46 -12.88 4.56
N LEU A 22 2.51 -12.04 3.51
CA LEU A 22 3.00 -10.68 3.58
C LEU A 22 2.04 -9.76 4.35
N TRP A 23 0.74 -10.00 4.25
CA TRP A 23 -0.28 -9.33 5.05
C TRP A 23 -0.02 -9.52 6.54
N MET A 24 0.16 -10.77 6.98
CA MET A 24 0.49 -11.09 8.38
C MET A 24 1.81 -10.46 8.83
N ARG A 25 2.85 -10.51 8.00
CA ARG A 25 4.14 -9.88 8.33
C ARG A 25 4.00 -8.37 8.49
N THR A 26 3.20 -7.73 7.65
CA THR A 26 2.98 -6.28 7.68
C THR A 26 2.16 -5.88 8.91
N THR A 27 1.08 -6.58 9.21
CA THR A 27 0.26 -6.30 10.40
C THR A 27 1.00 -6.62 11.71
N ALA A 28 1.94 -7.57 11.70
CA ALA A 28 2.80 -7.87 12.84
C ALA A 28 3.76 -6.73 13.21
N LEU A 29 4.01 -5.74 12.33
CA LEU A 29 4.78 -4.54 12.68
C LEU A 29 4.16 -3.77 13.86
N LYS A 30 2.84 -3.92 14.09
CA LYS A 30 2.15 -3.36 15.25
C LYS A 30 2.66 -3.88 16.59
N GLN A 31 3.34 -5.03 16.62
CA GLN A 31 3.96 -5.54 17.84
C GLN A 31 5.13 -4.65 18.29
N GLN A 32 5.84 -4.04 17.34
CA GLN A 32 6.92 -3.09 17.64
C GLN A 32 6.37 -1.69 17.92
N ASN A 33 5.32 -1.31 17.19
CA ASN A 33 4.66 -0.03 17.35
C ASN A 33 3.15 -0.22 17.52
N PRO A 34 2.64 -0.36 18.77
CA PRO A 34 1.21 -0.58 19.01
C PRO A 34 0.29 0.55 18.52
N ALA A 35 0.83 1.74 18.27
CA ALA A 35 0.09 2.86 17.70
C ALA A 35 -0.05 2.78 16.17
N LEU A 36 0.78 1.97 15.50
CA LEU A 36 0.71 1.75 14.05
C LEU A 36 -0.65 1.16 13.68
N LYS A 37 -1.23 1.71 12.61
CA LYS A 37 -2.43 1.17 11.97
C LYS A 37 -2.07 0.66 10.58
N VAL A 38 -2.52 -0.55 10.28
CA VAL A 38 -2.21 -1.20 9.01
C VAL A 38 -3.52 -1.42 8.25
N PHE A 39 -3.65 -0.74 7.13
CA PHE A 39 -4.80 -0.84 6.24
C PHE A 39 -4.47 -1.74 5.04
N LEU A 40 -5.47 -2.48 4.55
CA LEU A 40 -5.37 -3.22 3.29
C LEU A 40 -5.98 -2.37 2.18
N SER A 41 -5.17 -1.96 1.19
CA SER A 41 -5.67 -1.25 0.01
C SER A 41 -6.20 -2.24 -1.01
N VAL A 42 -7.39 -1.98 -1.51
CA VAL A 42 -8.17 -2.86 -2.39
C VAL A 42 -8.33 -2.17 -3.74
N GLY A 43 -7.89 -2.82 -4.82
CA GLY A 43 -7.97 -2.30 -6.18
C GLY A 43 -6.61 -1.97 -6.78
N GLY A 44 -6.40 -0.68 -7.09
CA GLY A 44 -5.20 -0.15 -7.73
C GLY A 44 -5.25 -0.18 -9.26
N TRP A 45 -4.30 0.52 -9.89
CA TRP A 45 -4.27 0.77 -11.33
C TRP A 45 -4.52 -0.50 -12.19
N SER A 46 -3.72 -1.56 -12.02
CA SER A 46 -3.83 -2.76 -12.86
C SER A 46 -5.11 -3.57 -12.64
N PHE A 47 -5.75 -3.46 -11.47
CA PHE A 47 -7.03 -4.14 -11.22
C PHE A 47 -8.17 -3.51 -12.02
N ASN A 48 -8.04 -2.23 -12.36
CA ASN A 48 -9.02 -1.48 -13.13
C ASN A 48 -8.73 -1.53 -14.66
N ASP A 49 -7.85 -2.42 -15.09
CA ASP A 49 -7.67 -2.81 -16.50
C ASP A 49 -8.53 -4.07 -16.85
N PRO A 50 -8.76 -4.37 -18.14
CA PRO A 50 -9.37 -5.63 -18.52
C PRO A 50 -8.55 -6.83 -18.00
N PRO A 51 -9.20 -7.90 -17.53
CA PRO A 51 -10.64 -8.16 -17.61
C PRO A 51 -11.44 -7.73 -16.36
N THR A 52 -10.81 -7.13 -15.34
CA THR A 52 -11.41 -6.93 -14.01
C THR A 52 -12.05 -5.55 -13.81
N GLN A 53 -11.84 -4.63 -14.74
CA GLN A 53 -12.28 -3.23 -14.66
C GLN A 53 -13.77 -3.00 -14.30
N HIS A 54 -14.69 -3.92 -14.60
CA HIS A 54 -16.12 -3.76 -14.28
C HIS A 54 -16.48 -4.12 -12.83
N ILE A 55 -15.59 -4.80 -12.10
CA ILE A 55 -15.93 -5.44 -10.83
C ILE A 55 -16.33 -4.42 -9.77
N PHE A 56 -15.62 -3.29 -9.65
CA PHE A 56 -16.00 -2.23 -8.71
C PHE A 56 -17.40 -1.66 -9.02
N SER A 57 -17.69 -1.36 -10.29
CA SER A 57 -19.01 -0.81 -10.67
C SER A 57 -20.14 -1.79 -10.35
N ASN A 58 -19.94 -3.08 -10.65
CA ASN A 58 -20.89 -4.15 -10.30
C ASN A 58 -21.06 -4.31 -8.78
N LEU A 59 -19.96 -4.22 -8.04
CA LEU A 59 -19.96 -4.30 -6.57
C LEU A 59 -20.80 -3.18 -5.96
N VAL A 60 -20.50 -1.92 -6.31
CA VAL A 60 -21.20 -0.76 -5.72
C VAL A 60 -22.65 -0.65 -6.20
N GLY A 61 -22.95 -1.19 -7.38
CA GLY A 61 -24.29 -1.20 -7.97
C GLY A 61 -25.25 -2.25 -7.41
N SER A 62 -24.77 -3.18 -6.56
CA SER A 62 -25.57 -4.30 -6.05
C SER A 62 -25.48 -4.41 -4.52
N LEU A 63 -26.64 -4.41 -3.87
CA LEU A 63 -26.73 -4.61 -2.41
C LEU A 63 -26.20 -5.99 -1.99
N ASP A 64 -26.56 -7.03 -2.74
CA ASP A 64 -26.14 -8.40 -2.42
C ASP A 64 -24.62 -8.54 -2.59
N ALA A 65 -24.05 -7.99 -3.67
CA ALA A 65 -22.60 -7.96 -3.87
C ALA A 65 -21.88 -7.20 -2.75
N THR A 66 -22.40 -6.03 -2.38
CA THR A 66 -21.87 -5.21 -1.28
C THR A 66 -21.90 -5.98 0.05
N ASN A 67 -22.98 -6.71 0.35
CA ASN A 67 -23.06 -7.51 1.57
C ASN A 67 -22.04 -8.66 1.57
N THR A 68 -21.92 -9.39 0.45
CA THR A 68 -20.91 -10.45 0.28
C THR A 68 -19.50 -9.90 0.50
N PHE A 69 -19.19 -8.77 -0.12
CA PHE A 69 -17.90 -8.09 0.04
C PHE A 69 -17.65 -7.69 1.49
N ILE A 70 -18.63 -7.09 2.17
CA ILE A 70 -18.50 -6.65 3.57
C ILE A 70 -18.23 -7.86 4.49
N GLU A 71 -19.00 -8.94 4.36
CA GLU A 71 -18.85 -10.15 5.18
C GLU A 71 -17.49 -10.81 4.99
N ASN A 72 -17.05 -10.92 3.73
CA ASN A 72 -15.73 -11.46 3.41
C ASN A 72 -14.60 -10.54 3.91
N THR A 73 -14.71 -9.24 3.69
CA THR A 73 -13.71 -8.25 4.12
C THR A 73 -13.54 -8.27 5.64
N LEU A 74 -14.63 -8.28 6.40
CA LEU A 74 -14.57 -8.40 7.85
C LEU A 74 -13.82 -9.65 8.32
N SER A 75 -14.00 -10.77 7.61
CA SER A 75 -13.31 -12.02 7.88
C SER A 75 -11.80 -11.90 7.60
N VAL A 76 -11.42 -11.27 6.49
CA VAL A 76 -10.01 -11.01 6.12
C VAL A 76 -9.35 -10.07 7.12
N LEU A 77 -9.99 -8.95 7.45
CA LEU A 77 -9.45 -7.98 8.43
C LEU A 77 -9.18 -8.65 9.78
N GLN A 78 -10.13 -9.46 10.26
CA GLN A 78 -10.00 -10.18 11.51
C GLN A 78 -8.92 -11.27 11.45
N ALA A 79 -8.87 -12.05 10.37
CA ALA A 79 -7.93 -13.17 10.23
C ALA A 79 -6.47 -12.70 10.17
N TYR A 80 -6.22 -11.55 9.52
CA TYR A 80 -4.88 -11.06 9.25
C TYR A 80 -4.49 -9.85 10.09
N GLY A 81 -5.38 -9.37 10.98
CA GLY A 81 -5.08 -8.31 11.94
C GLY A 81 -4.96 -6.92 11.33
N PHE A 82 -5.67 -6.63 10.25
CA PHE A 82 -5.73 -5.27 9.68
C PHE A 82 -6.64 -4.35 10.51
N ASP A 83 -6.37 -3.05 10.49
CA ASP A 83 -7.15 -2.02 11.19
C ASP A 83 -8.22 -1.38 10.31
N GLY A 84 -8.26 -1.67 9.01
CA GLY A 84 -9.20 -1.08 8.07
C GLY A 84 -8.87 -1.41 6.62
N ILE A 85 -9.65 -0.85 5.69
CA ILE A 85 -9.38 -0.91 4.25
C ILE A 85 -9.23 0.49 3.65
N ASP A 86 -8.46 0.55 2.59
CA ASP A 86 -8.42 1.66 1.65
C ASP A 86 -9.06 1.22 0.32
N ILE A 87 -10.03 1.97 -0.19
CA ILE A 87 -10.63 1.70 -1.50
C ILE A 87 -9.89 2.51 -2.57
N ASP A 88 -9.16 1.80 -3.43
CA ASP A 88 -8.41 2.39 -4.53
C ASP A 88 -9.05 2.01 -5.89
N TRP A 89 -10.18 2.66 -6.18
CA TRP A 89 -10.94 2.46 -7.41
C TRP A 89 -10.54 3.51 -8.45
N GLU A 90 -9.90 3.04 -9.53
CA GLU A 90 -9.34 3.89 -10.58
C GLU A 90 -9.97 3.65 -11.97
N TYR A 91 -11.07 4.28 -12.37
CA TYR A 91 -11.83 5.31 -11.64
C TYR A 91 -13.34 5.11 -11.86
N PRO A 92 -14.19 5.49 -10.89
CA PRO A 92 -15.64 5.45 -11.08
C PRO A 92 -16.07 6.28 -12.28
N VAL A 93 -17.16 5.86 -12.95
CA VAL A 93 -17.74 6.50 -14.15
C VAL A 93 -16.88 6.47 -15.42
N ALA A 94 -15.55 6.38 -15.31
CA ALA A 94 -14.62 6.36 -16.45
C ALA A 94 -14.79 5.08 -17.31
N PRO A 95 -15.37 5.16 -18.52
CA PRO A 95 -15.74 3.97 -19.30
C PRO A 95 -14.53 3.12 -19.72
N GLU A 96 -13.40 3.76 -19.99
CA GLU A 96 -12.14 3.10 -20.33
C GLU A 96 -11.53 2.32 -19.14
N ARG A 97 -12.04 2.56 -17.94
CA ARG A 97 -11.69 1.88 -16.68
C ARG A 97 -12.86 1.07 -16.12
N GLY A 98 -13.86 0.76 -16.95
CA GLY A 98 -15.02 -0.06 -16.57
C GLY A 98 -16.08 0.62 -15.69
N GLY A 99 -15.95 1.92 -15.43
CA GLY A 99 -16.94 2.71 -14.69
C GLY A 99 -18.21 3.01 -15.51
N VAL A 100 -19.33 3.27 -14.82
CA VAL A 100 -20.62 3.63 -15.41
C VAL A 100 -21.22 4.87 -14.73
N PRO A 101 -22.11 5.63 -15.39
CA PRO A 101 -22.66 6.87 -14.82
C PRO A 101 -23.35 6.72 -13.46
N ALA A 102 -23.82 5.52 -13.12
CA ALA A 102 -24.49 5.24 -11.86
C ALA A 102 -23.54 5.15 -10.65
N ASP A 103 -22.23 5.02 -10.88
CA ASP A 103 -21.20 4.92 -9.83
C ASP A 103 -21.20 6.16 -8.92
N ARG A 104 -21.28 7.35 -9.53
CA ARG A 104 -21.31 8.63 -8.80
C ARG A 104 -22.70 8.95 -8.25
N ALA A 105 -22.73 9.87 -7.28
CA ALA A 105 -23.97 10.48 -6.85
C ALA A 105 -24.59 11.35 -7.95
N THR A 106 -25.87 11.13 -8.19
CA THR A 106 -26.76 11.88 -9.06
C THR A 106 -28.13 11.99 -8.38
N LEU A 107 -29.08 12.68 -9.00
CA LEU A 107 -30.47 12.65 -8.53
C LEU A 107 -31.11 11.25 -8.57
N LEU A 108 -30.51 10.30 -9.29
CA LEU A 108 -31.09 8.99 -9.60
C LEU A 108 -30.32 7.80 -8.98
N SER A 109 -29.05 7.97 -8.61
CA SER A 109 -28.18 6.92 -8.07
C SER A 109 -27.08 7.51 -7.20
N ALA A 110 -26.55 6.77 -6.24
CA ALA A 110 -25.39 7.17 -5.43
C ALA A 110 -24.58 5.94 -5.03
N ASN A 111 -24.25 5.09 -5.99
CA ASN A 111 -23.75 3.74 -5.74
C ASN A 111 -22.48 3.75 -4.89
N TYR A 112 -21.47 4.55 -5.25
CA TYR A 112 -20.21 4.58 -4.51
C TYR A 112 -20.36 5.18 -3.09
N PRO A 113 -21.01 6.34 -2.87
CA PRO A 113 -21.29 6.81 -1.51
C PRO A 113 -22.15 5.86 -0.67
N MET A 114 -23.14 5.19 -1.28
CA MET A 114 -23.96 4.19 -0.58
C MET A 114 -23.14 2.97 -0.18
N PHE A 115 -22.27 2.49 -1.05
CA PHE A 115 -21.33 1.42 -0.74
C PHE A 115 -20.43 1.80 0.46
N MET A 116 -19.78 2.97 0.41
CA MET A 116 -18.93 3.46 1.50
C MET A 116 -19.69 3.58 2.82
N SER A 117 -20.94 4.08 2.78
CA SER A 117 -21.81 4.18 3.96
C SER A 117 -22.13 2.81 4.57
N ARG A 118 -22.40 1.80 3.73
CA ARG A 118 -22.67 0.42 4.19
C ARG A 118 -21.42 -0.22 4.80
N VAL A 119 -20.26 -0.05 4.17
CA VAL A 119 -18.98 -0.53 4.72
C VAL A 119 -18.71 0.12 6.07
N LYS A 120 -18.83 1.45 6.17
CA LYS A 120 -18.63 2.17 7.44
C LYS A 120 -19.58 1.70 8.54
N ALA A 121 -20.85 1.47 8.22
CA ALA A 121 -21.84 0.97 9.18
C ALA A 121 -21.47 -0.43 9.71
N ALA A 122 -20.93 -1.31 8.87
CA ALA A 122 -20.48 -2.64 9.27
C ALA A 122 -19.15 -2.63 10.05
N PHE A 123 -18.30 -1.63 9.79
CA PHE A 123 -16.97 -1.47 10.40
C PHE A 123 -17.04 -0.80 11.77
N ALA A 124 -17.95 0.17 11.97
CA ALA A 124 -18.03 0.98 13.19
C ALA A 124 -18.16 0.16 14.49
N PRO A 125 -18.98 -0.91 14.59
CA PRO A 125 -19.08 -1.72 15.80
C PRO A 125 -17.78 -2.46 16.18
N ARG A 126 -16.86 -2.64 15.22
CA ARG A 126 -15.58 -3.33 15.39
C ARG A 126 -14.39 -2.37 15.43
N GLY A 127 -14.62 -1.08 15.24
CA GLY A 127 -13.56 -0.05 15.25
C GLY A 127 -12.63 -0.09 14.02
N TYR A 128 -13.06 -0.68 12.90
CA TYR A 128 -12.26 -0.68 11.67
C TYR A 128 -12.34 0.67 10.95
N GLY A 129 -11.22 1.11 10.40
CA GLY A 129 -11.09 2.29 9.58
C GLY A 129 -11.50 2.04 8.13
N LEU A 130 -11.90 3.12 7.45
CA LEU A 130 -12.25 3.13 6.04
C LEU A 130 -11.69 4.39 5.39
N THR A 131 -10.84 4.21 4.38
CA THR A 131 -10.30 5.31 3.57
C THR A 131 -10.59 5.05 2.10
N PHE A 132 -10.34 6.03 1.27
CA PHE A 132 -10.30 5.83 -0.16
C PHE A 132 -9.19 6.68 -0.78
N THR A 133 -8.76 6.27 -1.96
CA THR A 133 -7.77 6.96 -2.76
C THR A 133 -8.46 7.70 -3.91
N ALA A 134 -8.01 8.93 -4.19
CA ALA A 134 -8.61 9.82 -5.18
C ALA A 134 -7.54 10.47 -6.07
N PRO A 135 -7.84 10.68 -7.36
CA PRO A 135 -6.90 11.29 -8.29
C PRO A 135 -6.75 12.80 -8.04
N SER A 136 -5.62 13.35 -8.48
CA SER A 136 -5.38 14.80 -8.55
C SER A 136 -5.97 15.44 -9.80
N SER A 137 -6.02 14.71 -10.91
CA SER A 137 -6.56 15.16 -12.19
C SER A 137 -8.08 15.40 -12.11
N TYR A 138 -8.51 16.61 -12.48
CA TYR A 138 -9.93 16.97 -12.51
C TYR A 138 -10.76 16.07 -13.44
N TRP A 139 -10.14 15.55 -14.52
CA TRP A 139 -10.79 14.66 -15.48
C TRP A 139 -11.46 13.46 -14.81
N TYR A 140 -10.76 12.84 -13.85
CA TYR A 140 -11.28 11.72 -13.06
C TYR A 140 -11.94 12.18 -11.75
N LEU A 141 -11.38 13.20 -11.09
CA LEU A 141 -11.87 13.67 -9.79
C LEU A 141 -13.33 14.13 -9.83
N GLN A 142 -13.79 14.70 -10.95
CA GLN A 142 -15.20 15.12 -11.13
C GLN A 142 -16.23 13.99 -10.98
N HIS A 143 -15.79 12.72 -10.93
CA HIS A 143 -16.64 11.56 -10.71
C HIS A 143 -16.78 11.18 -9.22
N PHE A 144 -16.00 11.80 -8.33
CA PHE A 144 -16.05 11.56 -6.90
C PHE A 144 -16.96 12.58 -6.21
N ASP A 145 -18.06 12.12 -5.60
CA ASP A 145 -18.86 12.94 -4.67
C ASP A 145 -18.13 13.03 -3.31
N LEU A 146 -17.08 13.85 -3.27
CA LEU A 146 -16.16 13.95 -2.13
C LEU A 146 -16.89 14.20 -0.79
N PRO A 147 -17.85 15.15 -0.67
CA PRO A 147 -18.57 15.34 0.58
C PRO A 147 -19.30 14.08 1.04
N SER A 148 -20.03 13.39 0.16
CA SER A 148 -20.78 12.18 0.52
C SER A 148 -19.86 11.00 0.86
N LEU A 149 -18.74 10.85 0.15
CA LEU A 149 -17.74 9.81 0.44
C LEU A 149 -17.08 10.02 1.81
N LEU A 150 -16.69 11.25 2.12
CA LEU A 150 -16.02 11.62 3.37
C LEU A 150 -16.94 11.70 4.59
N MET A 151 -18.27 11.59 4.41
CA MET A 151 -19.17 11.28 5.52
C MET A 151 -18.95 9.86 6.08
N SER A 152 -18.42 8.96 5.25
CA SER A 152 -18.22 7.54 5.61
C SER A 152 -16.74 7.18 5.80
N ALA A 153 -15.85 7.82 5.03
CA ALA A 153 -14.42 7.61 5.14
C ALA A 153 -13.78 8.48 6.24
N ASP A 154 -12.73 7.95 6.86
CA ASP A 154 -11.96 8.66 7.89
C ASP A 154 -11.11 9.77 7.24
N TRP A 155 -10.47 9.48 6.11
CA TRP A 155 -9.77 10.45 5.25
C TRP A 155 -9.70 9.98 3.80
N VAL A 156 -9.23 10.87 2.91
CA VAL A 156 -8.91 10.58 1.51
C VAL A 156 -7.41 10.69 1.27
N ASN A 157 -6.83 9.68 0.61
CA ASN A 157 -5.47 9.71 0.10
C ASN A 157 -5.50 10.32 -1.31
N ILE A 158 -4.84 11.46 -1.52
CA ILE A 158 -4.90 12.20 -2.78
C ILE A 158 -3.62 11.94 -3.58
N MET A 159 -3.74 11.36 -4.77
CA MET A 159 -2.60 11.01 -5.63
C MET A 159 -2.03 12.24 -6.33
N THR A 160 -1.30 13.07 -5.59
CA THR A 160 -0.62 14.30 -6.06
C THR A 160 0.74 14.05 -6.70
N TYR A 161 0.83 12.94 -7.42
CA TYR A 161 1.92 12.48 -8.26
C TYR A 161 1.30 11.94 -9.56
N ASP A 162 2.14 11.59 -10.54
CA ASP A 162 1.66 11.23 -11.89
C ASP A 162 0.81 12.32 -12.55
N LEU A 163 1.15 13.58 -12.29
CA LEU A 163 0.51 14.72 -12.95
C LEU A 163 0.84 14.74 -14.45
N HIS A 164 2.07 14.31 -14.78
CA HIS A 164 2.62 14.27 -16.12
C HIS A 164 3.37 12.98 -16.39
N GLY A 165 3.30 12.51 -17.63
CA GLY A 165 3.88 11.24 -18.05
C GLY A 165 3.79 11.02 -19.55
N THR A 166 4.18 9.84 -20.03
CA THR A 166 4.23 9.54 -21.47
C THR A 166 2.86 9.56 -22.15
N TRP A 167 1.78 9.38 -21.38
CA TRP A 167 0.39 9.49 -21.83
C TRP A 167 0.03 10.90 -22.33
N ASP A 168 0.75 11.94 -21.90
CA ASP A 168 0.54 13.33 -22.35
C ASP A 168 0.75 13.48 -23.87
N SER A 169 1.50 12.56 -24.50
CA SER A 169 1.75 12.56 -25.94
C SER A 169 0.48 12.58 -26.80
N THR A 170 -0.63 12.06 -26.27
CA THR A 170 -1.93 12.05 -26.95
C THR A 170 -2.93 13.04 -26.38
N ASP A 171 -2.57 13.77 -25.33
CA ASP A 171 -3.44 14.80 -24.76
C ASP A 171 -3.48 16.03 -25.69
N PRO A 172 -4.66 16.53 -26.07
CA PRO A 172 -4.80 17.61 -27.03
C PRO A 172 -4.43 19.00 -26.47
N PHE A 173 -4.28 19.14 -25.15
CA PHE A 173 -3.99 20.40 -24.46
C PHE A 173 -2.53 20.46 -23.97
N ILE A 174 -1.93 19.32 -23.64
CA ILE A 174 -0.54 19.22 -23.17
C ILE A 174 0.41 18.86 -24.31
N GLY A 175 0.14 17.72 -24.98
CA GLY A 175 1.01 17.16 -26.02
C GLY A 175 2.29 16.52 -25.46
N PRO A 176 3.19 16.05 -26.35
CA PRO A 176 4.38 15.27 -25.98
C PRO A 176 5.51 16.15 -25.41
N LEU A 177 5.24 16.86 -24.32
CA LEU A 177 6.18 17.75 -23.64
C LEU A 177 6.63 17.15 -22.31
N VAL A 178 7.92 17.24 -22.00
CA VAL A 178 8.43 16.82 -20.68
C VAL A 178 7.94 17.81 -19.63
N LEU A 179 7.28 17.30 -18.61
CA LEU A 179 6.76 18.05 -17.47
C LEU A 179 6.96 17.22 -16.21
N ALA A 180 6.98 17.90 -15.06
CA ALA A 180 7.27 17.25 -13.79
C ALA A 180 6.06 16.45 -13.29
N HIS A 181 6.24 15.18 -12.94
CA HIS A 181 5.11 14.36 -12.48
C HIS A 181 4.61 14.70 -11.06
N THR A 182 5.42 15.45 -10.29
CA THR A 182 5.01 16.11 -9.07
C THR A 182 5.24 17.60 -9.29
N ASN A 183 4.23 18.45 -9.12
CA ASN A 183 4.37 19.89 -9.36
C ASN A 183 3.58 20.66 -8.31
N LEU A 184 4.27 21.35 -7.40
CA LEU A 184 3.64 22.03 -6.27
C LEU A 184 2.57 23.03 -6.70
N THR A 185 2.72 23.71 -7.85
CA THR A 185 1.69 24.66 -8.32
C THR A 185 0.39 23.93 -8.66
N GLU A 186 0.48 22.77 -9.29
CA GLU A 186 -0.68 21.93 -9.64
C GLU A 186 -1.25 21.20 -8.43
N ILE A 187 -0.39 20.74 -7.52
CA ILE A 187 -0.79 20.19 -6.22
C ILE A 187 -1.62 21.22 -5.44
N ILE A 188 -1.25 22.50 -5.48
CA ILE A 188 -2.03 23.58 -4.88
C ILE A 188 -3.42 23.66 -5.49
N GLU A 189 -3.54 23.59 -6.81
CA GLU A 189 -4.82 23.59 -7.53
C GLU A 189 -5.67 22.37 -7.16
N THR A 190 -5.08 21.17 -7.12
CA THR A 190 -5.76 19.96 -6.65
C THR A 190 -6.33 20.15 -5.25
N MET A 191 -5.54 20.63 -4.28
CA MET A 191 -6.02 20.86 -2.91
C MET A 191 -7.12 21.93 -2.85
N GLN A 192 -7.12 22.90 -3.77
CA GLN A 192 -8.22 23.86 -3.88
C GLN A 192 -9.50 23.22 -4.39
N LEU A 193 -9.45 22.28 -5.34
CA LEU A 193 -10.64 21.56 -5.82
C LEU A 193 -11.37 20.84 -4.68
N PHE A 194 -10.64 20.13 -3.81
CA PHE A 194 -11.20 19.47 -2.63
C PHE A 194 -11.82 20.48 -1.65
N ARG A 195 -11.11 21.57 -1.34
CA ARG A 195 -11.62 22.61 -0.42
C ARG A 195 -12.85 23.34 -0.97
N ASN A 196 -12.91 23.58 -2.28
CA ASN A 196 -14.02 24.28 -2.92
C ASN A 196 -15.35 23.52 -2.81
N VAL A 197 -15.31 22.19 -2.66
CA VAL A 197 -16.50 21.36 -2.40
C VAL A 197 -16.73 21.09 -0.91
N GLY A 198 -15.98 21.75 -0.02
CA GLY A 198 -16.20 21.72 1.43
C GLY A 198 -15.49 20.58 2.16
N VAL A 199 -14.50 19.93 1.55
CA VAL A 199 -13.68 18.93 2.24
C VAL A 199 -12.86 19.60 3.35
N ASN A 200 -12.89 19.02 4.55
CA ASN A 200 -12.09 19.47 5.68
C ASN A 200 -10.60 19.09 5.44
N PRO A 201 -9.65 20.05 5.53
CA PRO A 201 -8.22 19.76 5.40
C PRO A 201 -7.72 18.61 6.29
N SER A 202 -8.26 18.45 7.50
CA SER A 202 -7.88 17.35 8.40
C SER A 202 -8.26 15.94 7.89
N GLN A 203 -9.12 15.83 6.88
CA GLN A 203 -9.45 14.58 6.19
C GLN A 203 -8.73 14.42 4.85
N MET A 204 -7.86 15.37 4.48
CA MET A 204 -7.10 15.34 3.23
C MET A 204 -5.67 14.88 3.53
N VAL A 205 -5.22 13.82 2.86
CA VAL A 205 -3.87 13.29 2.97
C VAL A 205 -3.17 13.44 1.61
N MET A 206 -2.09 14.22 1.58
CA MET A 206 -1.37 14.53 0.33
C MET A 206 -0.39 13.42 -0.07
N GLY A 207 -0.53 12.89 -1.28
CA GLY A 207 0.35 11.87 -1.84
C GLY A 207 1.71 12.43 -2.25
N ILE A 208 2.76 11.67 -1.94
CA ILE A 208 4.16 11.94 -2.28
C ILE A 208 4.71 10.73 -3.03
N GLY A 209 5.29 10.95 -4.21
CA GLY A 209 5.90 9.89 -5.01
C GLY A 209 7.38 9.69 -4.65
N PHE A 210 7.79 8.47 -4.30
CA PHE A 210 9.21 8.08 -4.12
C PHE A 210 9.81 7.52 -5.41
N TYR A 211 9.53 8.19 -6.51
CA TYR A 211 9.97 7.82 -7.85
C TYR A 211 9.92 9.07 -8.74
N GLY A 212 10.48 8.95 -9.93
CA GLY A 212 10.37 9.95 -10.98
C GLY A 212 9.68 9.39 -12.22
N ARG A 213 9.10 10.29 -13.02
CA ARG A 213 8.72 9.98 -14.41
C ARG A 213 9.80 10.46 -15.36
N SER A 214 10.20 9.56 -16.26
CA SER A 214 11.30 9.76 -17.20
C SER A 214 10.84 9.79 -18.65
N PHE A 215 11.63 10.44 -19.49
CA PHE A 215 11.33 10.66 -20.90
C PHE A 215 12.60 10.55 -21.74
N THR A 216 12.45 10.14 -22.99
CA THR A 216 13.47 10.30 -24.02
C THR A 216 13.17 11.57 -24.82
N LEU A 217 14.04 12.57 -24.72
CA LEU A 217 13.94 13.85 -25.44
C LEU A 217 14.12 13.65 -26.95
N VAL A 218 13.35 14.42 -27.74
CA VAL A 218 13.54 14.46 -29.21
C VAL A 218 14.87 15.10 -29.57
N ASP A 219 15.23 16.17 -28.86
CA ASP A 219 16.50 16.88 -28.99
C ASP A 219 17.10 17.08 -27.59
N GLY A 220 18.25 16.46 -27.34
CA GLY A 220 18.99 16.57 -26.09
C GLY A 220 19.41 17.99 -25.71
N GLN A 221 19.47 18.90 -26.69
CA GLN A 221 19.75 20.32 -26.43
C GLN A 221 18.52 21.06 -25.86
N CYS A 222 17.33 20.51 -26.01
CA CYS A 222 16.11 20.98 -25.35
C CYS A 222 15.81 20.06 -24.16
N ASN A 223 16.27 20.45 -22.97
CA ASN A 223 16.25 19.60 -21.77
C ASN A 223 15.55 20.24 -20.56
N THR A 224 14.73 21.27 -20.79
CA THR A 224 13.92 21.92 -19.76
C THR A 224 12.46 21.48 -19.86
N PRO A 225 11.65 21.62 -18.80
CA PRO A 225 10.20 21.47 -18.89
C PRO A 225 9.61 22.23 -20.08
N GLY A 226 8.70 21.59 -20.81
CA GLY A 226 8.14 22.09 -22.07
C GLY A 226 8.90 21.69 -23.34
N CYS A 227 10.02 20.95 -23.22
CA CYS A 227 10.71 20.37 -24.37
C CYS A 227 10.03 19.07 -24.87
N PRO A 228 10.10 18.76 -26.17
CA PRO A 228 9.41 17.60 -26.72
C PRO A 228 10.09 16.27 -26.39
N PHE A 229 9.31 15.23 -26.12
CA PHE A 229 9.77 13.84 -25.96
C PHE A 229 9.31 12.91 -27.10
N SER A 230 10.06 11.84 -27.34
CA SER A 230 9.72 10.78 -28.30
C SER A 230 9.17 9.51 -27.66
N GLY A 231 9.35 9.33 -26.35
CA GLY A 231 8.81 8.22 -25.58
C GLY A 231 9.20 8.30 -24.11
N GLY A 232 8.94 7.21 -23.37
CA GLY A 232 9.44 7.07 -22.01
C GLY A 232 10.97 7.02 -21.97
N GLY A 233 11.53 7.39 -20.83
CA GLY A 233 12.94 7.17 -20.57
C GLY A 233 13.26 5.68 -20.53
N ASP A 234 14.55 5.36 -20.65
CA ASP A 234 15.04 3.99 -20.52
C ASP A 234 14.62 3.41 -19.16
N PRO A 235 14.19 2.13 -19.11
CA PRO A 235 13.78 1.49 -17.87
C PRO A 235 14.98 1.35 -16.92
N GLY A 236 14.74 1.57 -15.62
CA GLY A 236 15.72 1.30 -14.58
C GLY A 236 15.98 -0.19 -14.40
N GLU A 237 17.09 -0.53 -13.74
CA GLU A 237 17.53 -1.92 -13.53
C GLU A 237 16.58 -2.73 -12.62
N CYS A 238 15.85 -2.05 -11.73
CA CYS A 238 14.93 -2.64 -10.76
C CYS A 238 13.48 -2.37 -11.12
N SER A 239 13.15 -1.14 -11.55
CA SER A 239 11.78 -0.78 -11.94
C SER A 239 11.33 -1.48 -13.23
N LEU A 240 12.26 -1.75 -14.15
CA LEU A 240 12.02 -2.43 -15.43
C LEU A 240 10.88 -1.81 -16.25
N SER A 241 10.58 -0.52 -16.02
CA SER A 241 9.42 0.18 -16.57
C SER A 241 9.87 1.44 -17.30
N SER A 242 9.71 1.45 -18.62
CA SER A 242 10.06 2.64 -19.41
C SER A 242 9.20 3.83 -18.98
N GLY A 243 9.85 4.97 -18.80
CA GLY A 243 9.21 6.20 -18.33
C GLY A 243 9.06 6.31 -16.82
N THR A 244 9.64 5.41 -16.03
CA THR A 244 9.64 5.47 -14.56
C THR A 244 11.02 5.10 -14.02
N LEU A 245 11.47 5.79 -12.98
CA LEU A 245 12.65 5.40 -12.21
C LEU A 245 12.32 5.49 -10.73
N MET A 246 12.65 4.47 -9.94
CA MET A 246 12.54 4.52 -8.48
C MET A 246 13.50 5.57 -7.92
N PHE A 247 13.18 6.15 -6.75
CA PHE A 247 14.08 7.10 -6.09
C PHE A 247 15.49 6.51 -5.92
N SER A 248 15.59 5.24 -5.50
CA SER A 248 16.87 4.52 -5.41
C SER A 248 17.67 4.42 -6.71
N GLU A 249 17.00 4.32 -7.86
CA GLU A 249 17.65 4.28 -9.18
C GLU A 249 18.17 5.67 -9.57
N ILE A 250 17.42 6.72 -9.22
CA ILE A 250 17.82 8.11 -9.47
C ILE A 250 19.02 8.50 -8.60
N GLU A 251 19.00 8.17 -7.30
CA GLU A 251 20.15 8.39 -6.41
C GLU A 251 21.39 7.64 -6.92
N LYS A 252 21.23 6.38 -7.35
CA LYS A 252 22.33 5.62 -7.96
C LYS A 252 22.87 6.30 -9.23
N LEU A 253 22.02 6.86 -10.08
CA LEU A 253 22.45 7.60 -11.27
C LEU A 253 23.28 8.85 -10.90
N LEU A 254 22.85 9.60 -9.89
CA LEU A 254 23.55 10.78 -9.37
C LEU A 254 24.92 10.41 -8.78
N ASP A 255 25.00 9.31 -8.04
CA ASP A 255 26.24 8.85 -7.41
C ASP A 255 27.26 8.30 -8.42
N THR A 256 26.78 7.66 -9.49
CA THR A 256 27.65 6.94 -10.44
C THR A 256 28.00 7.75 -11.69
N THR A 257 27.25 8.82 -11.99
CA THR A 257 27.48 9.65 -13.18
C THR A 257 28.24 10.92 -12.79
N SER A 258 29.51 11.01 -13.19
CA SER A 258 30.31 12.22 -12.96
C SER A 258 29.67 13.45 -13.63
N ASP A 259 29.68 14.58 -12.94
CA ASP A 259 29.18 15.88 -13.41
C ASP A 259 27.66 15.93 -13.71
N LEU A 260 26.87 14.96 -13.24
CA LEU A 260 25.41 15.00 -13.34
C LEU A 260 24.83 15.92 -12.26
N ILE A 261 24.49 17.16 -12.65
CA ILE A 261 24.00 18.19 -11.72
C ILE A 261 22.48 18.32 -11.86
N PRO A 262 21.70 18.06 -10.79
CA PRO A 262 20.26 18.34 -10.78
C PRO A 262 19.94 19.81 -11.01
N VAL A 263 18.97 20.07 -11.89
CA VAL A 263 18.36 21.39 -12.04
C VAL A 263 17.19 21.49 -11.08
N PHE A 264 17.12 22.61 -10.34
CA PHE A 264 16.06 22.90 -9.41
C PHE A 264 15.01 23.81 -10.05
N ASP A 265 13.78 23.32 -10.15
CA ASP A 265 12.62 24.17 -10.43
C ASP A 265 11.99 24.57 -9.09
N GLU A 266 12.25 25.81 -8.68
CA GLU A 266 11.77 26.35 -7.40
C GLU A 266 10.26 26.52 -7.38
N ALA A 267 9.63 26.87 -8.51
CA ALA A 267 8.20 27.11 -8.57
C ALA A 267 7.42 25.79 -8.47
N ALA A 268 7.84 24.78 -9.24
CA ALA A 268 7.25 23.46 -9.21
C ALA A 268 7.68 22.62 -7.98
N ALA A 269 8.70 23.08 -7.25
CA ALA A 269 9.34 22.35 -6.15
C ALA A 269 9.70 20.92 -6.57
N VAL A 270 10.56 20.81 -7.59
CA VAL A 270 11.11 19.54 -8.09
C VAL A 270 12.54 19.68 -8.55
N LYS A 271 13.21 18.54 -8.67
CA LYS A 271 14.47 18.42 -9.41
C LYS A 271 14.22 17.70 -10.72
N TYR A 272 15.07 17.99 -11.70
CA TYR A 272 15.20 17.14 -12.87
C TYR A 272 16.66 17.03 -13.29
N ILE A 273 16.98 15.95 -13.98
CA ILE A 273 18.31 15.67 -14.54
C ILE A 273 18.19 15.25 -16.00
N THR A 274 19.29 15.42 -16.74
CA THR A 274 19.41 14.94 -18.11
C THR A 274 20.74 14.21 -18.26
N TRP A 275 20.71 12.99 -18.80
CA TRP A 275 21.89 12.15 -18.98
C TRP A 275 21.84 11.43 -20.34
N ASN A 276 22.95 10.76 -20.70
CA ASN A 276 23.06 9.99 -21.95
C ASN A 276 22.56 10.74 -23.20
N ASP A 277 22.91 12.02 -23.29
CA ASP A 277 22.52 12.98 -24.34
C ASP A 277 21.02 13.30 -24.45
N ASN A 278 20.08 12.41 -24.14
CA ASN A 278 18.64 12.65 -24.34
C ASN A 278 17.70 12.02 -23.31
N GLN A 279 18.20 11.44 -22.24
CA GLN A 279 17.36 10.90 -21.18
C GLN A 279 17.05 11.99 -20.15
N TRP A 280 15.80 12.08 -19.70
CA TRP A 280 15.35 13.10 -18.76
C TRP A 280 14.48 12.47 -17.69
N VAL A 281 14.58 12.91 -16.43
CA VAL A 281 13.68 12.50 -15.34
C VAL A 281 13.42 13.67 -14.41
N SER A 282 12.16 13.83 -14.00
CA SER A 282 11.78 14.68 -12.88
C SER A 282 11.53 13.84 -11.64
N TYR A 283 11.94 14.35 -10.48
CA TYR A 283 11.83 13.64 -9.21
C TYR A 283 11.86 14.62 -8.04
N ASP A 284 11.64 14.07 -6.85
CA ASP A 284 11.73 14.76 -5.58
C ASP A 284 12.98 14.34 -4.79
N ASP A 285 13.64 15.32 -4.16
CA ASP A 285 14.73 15.12 -3.21
C ASP A 285 14.37 15.69 -1.83
N ALA A 286 15.28 15.60 -0.85
CA ALA A 286 15.04 16.13 0.50
C ALA A 286 14.62 17.61 0.51
N GLN A 287 15.14 18.45 -0.40
CA GLN A 287 14.78 19.86 -0.48
C GLN A 287 13.33 20.02 -0.95
N THR A 288 12.95 19.35 -2.03
CA THR A 288 11.62 19.51 -2.65
C THR A 288 10.52 18.81 -1.84
N LEU A 289 10.84 17.67 -1.23
CA LEU A 289 9.98 16.99 -0.25
C LEU A 289 9.64 17.91 0.93
N GLN A 290 10.62 18.64 1.46
CA GLN A 290 10.36 19.60 2.53
C GLN A 290 9.52 20.79 2.09
N MET A 291 9.68 21.28 0.86
CA MET A 291 8.80 22.33 0.34
C MET A 291 7.34 21.86 0.26
N LYS A 292 7.11 20.63 -0.21
CA LYS A 292 5.79 20.00 -0.25
C LYS A 292 5.22 19.79 1.15
N LEU A 293 6.00 19.26 2.09
CA LEU A 293 5.58 19.10 3.49
C LEU A 293 5.23 20.43 4.15
N ASN A 294 6.03 21.47 3.93
CA ASN A 294 5.76 22.82 4.43
C ASN A 294 4.43 23.37 3.88
N TYR A 295 4.14 23.14 2.60
CA TYR A 295 2.84 23.47 2.03
C TYR A 295 1.70 22.70 2.71
N ALA A 296 1.80 21.38 2.85
CA ALA A 296 0.79 20.56 3.52
C ALA A 296 0.49 21.05 4.94
N ASN A 297 1.54 21.36 5.70
CA ASN A 297 1.44 21.92 7.05
C ASN A 297 0.79 23.32 7.03
N SER A 298 1.11 24.16 6.06
CA SER A 298 0.58 25.54 5.96
C SER A 298 -0.94 25.61 5.78
N ILE A 299 -1.54 24.53 5.26
CA ILE A 299 -2.99 24.43 5.05
C ILE A 299 -3.65 23.42 5.99
N CYS A 300 -2.92 22.94 7.01
CA CYS A 300 -3.40 22.02 8.04
C CYS A 300 -3.97 20.71 7.47
N LEU A 301 -3.29 20.10 6.49
CA LEU A 301 -3.68 18.78 5.99
C LEU A 301 -3.64 17.72 7.11
N GLY A 302 -4.48 16.69 6.98
CA GLY A 302 -4.52 15.56 7.91
C GLY A 302 -3.24 14.72 7.92
N GLY A 303 -2.46 14.79 6.85
CA GLY A 303 -1.14 14.17 6.75
C GLY A 303 -0.65 14.07 5.32
N THR A 304 0.31 13.16 5.12
CA THR A 304 0.84 12.79 3.81
C THR A 304 0.82 11.27 3.65
N MET A 305 0.75 10.80 2.40
CA MET A 305 0.81 9.39 2.00
C MET A 305 2.00 9.23 1.04
N ILE A 306 2.72 8.11 1.13
CA ILE A 306 3.90 7.85 0.30
C ILE A 306 3.59 6.72 -0.68
N TRP A 307 3.82 6.97 -1.96
CA TRP A 307 3.78 5.98 -3.04
C TRP A 307 5.17 5.85 -3.68
N SER A 308 5.97 4.83 -3.38
CA SER A 308 5.78 3.87 -2.30
C SER A 308 7.09 3.66 -1.54
N VAL A 309 6.98 3.20 -0.30
CA VAL A 309 8.12 3.09 0.64
C VAL A 309 9.23 2.15 0.12
N ASP A 310 8.89 1.17 -0.70
CA ASP A 310 9.83 0.21 -1.31
C ASP A 310 10.69 0.80 -2.44
N GLN A 311 10.38 2.01 -2.89
CA GLN A 311 11.12 2.69 -3.97
C GLN A 311 12.22 3.62 -3.45
N ASP A 312 12.26 3.87 -2.13
CA ASP A 312 13.35 4.58 -1.45
C ASP A 312 14.67 3.78 -1.56
N ASP A 313 15.78 4.43 -1.27
CA ASP A 313 17.08 3.76 -1.22
C ASP A 313 17.32 3.01 0.09
N SER A 314 18.39 2.21 0.14
CA SER A 314 18.75 1.45 1.34
C SER A 314 19.17 2.31 2.53
N SER A 315 19.37 3.61 2.31
CA SER A 315 19.70 4.59 3.35
C SER A 315 18.47 5.35 3.85
N TYR A 316 17.30 5.08 3.27
CA TYR A 316 16.03 5.77 3.53
C TYR A 316 16.15 7.29 3.34
N ASN A 317 16.84 7.72 2.29
CA ASN A 317 17.12 9.12 2.02
C ASN A 317 15.84 9.91 1.69
N ALA A 318 14.89 9.35 0.93
CA ALA A 318 13.62 10.04 0.66
C ALA A 318 12.77 10.16 1.93
N LEU A 319 12.69 9.09 2.74
CA LEU A 319 11.97 9.11 4.01
C LEU A 319 12.57 10.12 5.00
N SER A 320 13.89 10.13 5.14
CA SER A 320 14.60 11.09 6.00
C SER A 320 14.51 12.52 5.48
N GLY A 321 14.49 12.69 4.16
CA GLY A 321 14.26 13.97 3.51
C GLY A 321 12.86 14.52 3.79
N LEU A 322 11.83 13.67 3.72
CA LEU A 322 10.46 14.05 4.00
C LEU A 322 10.22 14.27 5.51
N TYR A 323 10.75 13.40 6.37
CA TYR A 323 10.57 13.47 7.81
C TYR A 323 11.91 13.50 8.54
N SER A 324 12.55 14.67 8.56
CA SER A 324 13.86 14.86 9.21
C SER A 324 13.88 14.54 10.71
N ASP A 325 12.71 14.55 11.35
CA ASP A 325 12.56 14.27 12.78
C ASP A 325 12.34 12.78 13.09
N ILE A 326 12.15 11.94 12.06
CA ILE A 326 12.10 10.49 12.23
C ILE A 326 13.53 9.97 12.26
N ASP A 327 13.98 9.54 13.43
CA ASP A 327 15.21 8.78 13.55
C ASP A 327 15.01 7.37 12.98
N ILE A 328 15.29 7.23 11.69
CA ILE A 328 15.27 5.95 10.95
C ILE A 328 16.25 4.91 11.53
N ASN A 329 17.25 5.37 12.30
CA ASN A 329 18.23 4.52 12.97
C ASN A 329 17.85 4.27 14.44
N ASN A 330 16.67 4.71 14.88
CA ASN A 330 16.23 4.48 16.24
C ASN A 330 16.12 2.96 16.46
N PRO A 331 16.93 2.38 17.36
CA PRO A 331 16.92 0.95 17.63
C PRO A 331 15.52 0.46 18.02
N SER A 332 14.65 1.30 18.61
CA SER A 332 13.29 0.89 18.95
C SER A 332 12.37 0.65 17.74
N LEU A 333 12.74 1.10 16.54
CA LEU A 333 12.03 0.86 15.27
C LEU A 333 12.70 -0.24 14.41
N VAL A 334 13.92 -0.65 14.76
CA VAL A 334 14.72 -1.67 14.03
C VAL A 334 15.24 -2.76 15.00
N GLU A 335 14.60 -2.94 16.16
CA GLU A 335 15.02 -3.93 17.14
C GLU A 335 14.58 -5.34 16.72
N SER A 336 15.41 -5.98 15.90
CA SER A 336 15.44 -7.43 15.66
C SER A 336 15.90 -8.24 16.88
N GLY A 337 15.71 -7.72 18.10
CA GLY A 337 16.21 -8.30 19.35
C GLY A 337 15.15 -8.94 20.25
N ASN A 338 13.85 -8.77 19.97
CA ASN A 338 12.77 -9.26 20.83
C ASN A 338 11.54 -9.79 20.06
N GLN A 339 11.71 -10.19 18.80
CA GLN A 339 10.62 -10.75 18.00
C GLN A 339 10.86 -12.18 17.57
N CYS A 340 9.76 -12.93 17.42
CA CYS A 340 9.81 -14.26 16.86
C CYS A 340 10.43 -14.26 15.45
N GLN A 341 11.33 -15.19 15.18
CA GLN A 341 12.08 -15.30 13.93
C GLN A 341 12.12 -16.75 13.46
N VAL A 342 12.16 -16.97 12.15
CA VAL A 342 12.31 -18.31 11.57
C VAL A 342 13.77 -18.56 11.23
N THR A 343 14.33 -19.66 11.69
CA THR A 343 15.71 -20.05 11.38
C THR A 343 15.85 -20.63 9.97
N GLY A 344 17.07 -20.72 9.46
CA GLY A 344 17.35 -21.61 8.32
C GLY A 344 17.11 -23.09 8.65
N CYS A 345 17.02 -23.94 7.63
CA CYS A 345 16.83 -25.39 7.79
C CYS A 345 17.93 -26.02 8.66
N GLY A 346 17.55 -26.83 9.66
CA GLY A 346 18.46 -27.53 10.56
C GLY A 346 19.18 -26.65 11.59
N GLN A 347 18.94 -25.33 11.56
CA GLN A 347 19.50 -24.40 12.52
C GLN A 347 18.72 -24.45 13.85
N GLN A 348 19.41 -24.16 14.95
CA GLN A 348 18.80 -24.02 16.27
C GLN A 348 18.43 -22.57 16.53
N CYS A 349 17.50 -22.35 17.47
CA CYS A 349 17.19 -20.99 17.91
C CYS A 349 18.42 -20.29 18.50
N PRO A 350 18.61 -18.99 18.23
CA PRO A 350 19.67 -18.20 18.86
C PRO A 350 19.59 -18.24 20.39
N SER A 351 20.71 -17.93 21.05
CA SER A 351 20.71 -17.83 22.51
C SER A 351 19.74 -16.74 22.97
N GLY A 352 18.93 -17.05 23.99
CA GLY A 352 17.85 -16.17 24.46
C GLY A 352 16.50 -16.41 23.81
N TYR A 353 16.38 -17.37 22.89
CA TYR A 353 15.13 -17.72 22.21
C TYR A 353 14.73 -19.18 22.46
N ASP A 354 13.42 -19.45 22.51
CA ASP A 354 12.84 -20.78 22.55
C ASP A 354 12.10 -21.10 21.24
N SER A 355 12.19 -22.36 20.84
CA SER A 355 11.52 -22.89 19.64
C SER A 355 10.05 -23.16 19.97
N LEU A 356 9.13 -22.51 19.28
CA LEU A 356 7.69 -22.74 19.45
C LEU A 356 7.15 -23.86 18.57
N THR A 357 7.64 -23.95 17.34
CA THR A 357 7.29 -24.99 16.37
C THR A 357 8.43 -25.18 15.39
N THR A 358 8.46 -26.34 14.74
CA THR A 358 9.30 -26.58 13.57
C THR A 358 8.51 -26.38 12.28
N LEU A 359 9.21 -26.00 11.21
CA LEU A 359 8.66 -25.69 9.89
C LEU A 359 9.44 -26.45 8.82
N THR A 360 8.73 -27.08 7.90
CA THR A 360 9.29 -27.66 6.67
C THR A 360 9.35 -26.63 5.54
N GLN A 361 8.66 -25.50 5.68
CA GLN A 361 8.72 -24.38 4.75
C GLN A 361 9.25 -23.13 5.45
N VAL A 362 10.21 -22.44 4.82
CA VAL A 362 10.75 -21.18 5.30
C VAL A 362 10.33 -20.09 4.34
N LEU A 363 9.53 -19.16 4.85
CA LEU A 363 9.16 -17.94 4.16
C LEU A 363 10.43 -17.20 3.72
N ASN A 364 10.57 -17.01 2.39
CA ASN A 364 11.70 -16.40 1.68
C ASN A 364 12.89 -17.31 1.30
N MET A 365 12.78 -18.64 1.44
CA MET A 365 13.74 -19.57 0.81
C MET A 365 13.12 -20.30 -0.38
N VAL A 366 13.88 -20.41 -1.48
CA VAL A 366 13.52 -21.29 -2.61
C VAL A 366 13.76 -22.75 -2.17
N GLY A 367 12.71 -23.43 -1.72
CA GLY A 367 12.72 -24.86 -1.40
C GLY A 367 12.13 -25.23 -0.03
N THR A 368 11.87 -26.52 0.19
CA THR A 368 11.40 -27.09 1.46
C THR A 368 12.59 -27.58 2.31
N CYS A 369 12.55 -27.31 3.62
CA CYS A 369 13.46 -27.94 4.57
C CYS A 369 13.19 -29.43 4.66
N PRO A 370 14.23 -30.28 4.64
CA PRO A 370 14.08 -31.71 4.88
C PRO A 370 13.42 -31.97 6.25
N THR A 371 12.53 -32.96 6.34
CA THR A 371 11.81 -33.29 7.58
C THR A 371 12.74 -33.64 8.75
N ASN A 372 13.95 -34.13 8.46
CA ASN A 372 14.98 -34.41 9.46
C ASN A 372 15.83 -33.19 9.86
N ASN A 373 15.74 -32.09 9.11
CA ASN A 373 16.43 -30.82 9.36
C ASN A 373 15.45 -29.64 9.16
N PRO A 374 14.37 -29.55 9.95
CA PRO A 374 13.38 -28.49 9.77
C PRO A 374 13.95 -27.14 10.23
N ALA A 375 13.34 -26.06 9.77
CA ALA A 375 13.49 -24.74 10.35
C ALA A 375 12.69 -24.63 11.65
N ARG A 376 12.92 -23.55 12.41
CA ARG A 376 12.27 -23.32 13.71
C ARG A 376 11.73 -21.91 13.79
N LEU A 377 10.48 -21.77 14.24
CA LEU A 377 9.97 -20.49 14.71
C LEU A 377 10.46 -20.28 16.15
N CYS A 378 11.34 -19.31 16.33
CA CYS A 378 12.05 -19.02 17.57
C CYS A 378 11.57 -17.69 18.14
N CYS A 379 11.04 -17.68 19.36
CA CYS A 379 10.60 -16.48 20.07
C CYS A 379 11.47 -16.19 21.30
N PRO A 380 11.63 -14.92 21.71
CA PRO A 380 12.45 -14.59 22.88
C PRO A 380 11.89 -15.22 24.14
N LYS A 381 12.80 -15.69 25.00
CA LYS A 381 12.46 -16.33 26.28
C LYS A 381 11.67 -15.41 27.19
N GLY A 382 10.50 -15.86 27.64
CA GLY A 382 9.62 -15.12 28.54
C GLY A 382 8.67 -14.13 27.87
N ASN A 383 8.76 -13.97 26.55
CA ASN A 383 7.84 -13.18 25.72
C ASN A 383 7.17 -14.05 24.65
N GLU A 384 7.11 -15.36 24.85
CA GLU A 384 6.50 -16.26 23.88
C GLU A 384 4.98 -16.04 23.84
N PRO A 385 4.39 -16.01 22.63
CA PRO A 385 2.96 -16.18 22.45
C PRO A 385 2.44 -17.42 23.17
N GLN A 386 1.28 -17.30 23.81
CA GLN A 386 0.71 -18.33 24.69
C GLN A 386 -0.35 -19.17 23.97
N ASN A 387 -0.59 -20.37 24.49
CA ASN A 387 -1.59 -21.34 24.00
C ASN A 387 -1.48 -21.63 22.50
N CYS A 388 -0.25 -21.78 22.01
CA CYS A 388 0.00 -22.06 20.61
C CYS A 388 -0.35 -23.50 20.22
N SER A 389 -0.98 -23.67 19.05
CA SER A 389 -1.24 -24.98 18.46
C SER A 389 -1.45 -24.90 16.96
N TRP A 390 -1.14 -25.98 16.25
CA TRP A 390 -1.47 -26.11 14.83
C TRP A 390 -2.99 -26.26 14.63
N ARG A 391 -3.51 -25.57 13.62
CA ARG A 391 -4.90 -25.58 13.14
C ARG A 391 -4.93 -25.98 11.67
N GLY A 392 -6.06 -26.51 11.23
CA GLY A 392 -6.27 -26.94 9.84
C GLY A 392 -6.10 -28.44 9.57
N GLY A 393 -5.67 -29.23 10.57
CA GLY A 393 -5.56 -30.70 10.48
C GLY A 393 -4.57 -31.19 9.41
N GLY A 394 -4.52 -32.49 9.15
CA GLY A 394 -3.66 -33.11 8.11
C GLY A 394 -4.44 -34.04 7.19
N GLY A 395 -4.10 -34.10 5.90
CA GLY A 395 -4.79 -34.94 4.91
C GLY A 395 -4.86 -34.34 3.50
N THR A 396 -5.96 -34.59 2.78
CA THR A 396 -6.08 -34.23 1.35
C THR A 396 -6.24 -32.74 1.09
N SER A 397 -6.96 -32.03 1.96
CA SER A 397 -7.18 -30.59 1.85
C SER A 397 -7.21 -29.98 3.26
N CYS A 398 -6.32 -29.03 3.50
CA CYS A 398 -6.17 -28.34 4.77
C CYS A 398 -6.59 -26.89 4.64
N ASN A 399 -7.19 -26.37 5.71
CA ASN A 399 -7.63 -24.98 5.80
C ASN A 399 -6.90 -24.30 6.97
N ALA A 400 -5.97 -23.40 6.64
CA ALA A 400 -5.16 -22.65 7.58
C ALA A 400 -5.98 -21.53 8.26
N GLN A 401 -6.86 -21.90 9.19
CA GLN A 401 -7.68 -20.94 9.95
C GLN A 401 -7.49 -21.09 11.46
N CYS A 402 -7.17 -19.98 12.11
CA CYS A 402 -7.17 -19.89 13.57
C CYS A 402 -8.58 -19.72 14.15
N ASN A 403 -8.77 -20.10 15.40
CA ASN A 403 -10.02 -19.84 16.10
C ASN A 403 -10.16 -18.34 16.43
N VAL A 404 -11.36 -17.92 16.79
CA VAL A 404 -11.62 -16.56 17.28
C VAL A 404 -10.80 -16.30 18.55
N GLY A 405 -10.02 -15.22 18.58
CA GLY A 405 -9.10 -14.88 19.67
C GLY A 405 -7.70 -15.49 19.52
N GLU A 406 -7.39 -16.06 18.35
CA GLU A 406 -6.06 -16.53 17.99
C GLU A 406 -5.52 -15.77 16.77
N VAL A 407 -4.20 -15.70 16.66
CA VAL A 407 -3.48 -15.15 15.51
C VAL A 407 -2.56 -16.21 14.93
N VAL A 408 -2.43 -16.22 13.61
CA VAL A 408 -1.49 -17.09 12.89
C VAL A 408 -0.07 -16.53 13.09
N LEU A 409 0.87 -17.38 13.50
CA LEU A 409 2.29 -17.04 13.59
C LEU A 409 3.18 -17.76 12.56
N ALA A 410 2.72 -18.88 12.02
CA ALA A 410 3.39 -19.58 10.93
C ALA A 410 2.41 -20.42 10.11
N LEU A 411 2.73 -20.70 8.85
CA LEU A 411 2.04 -21.67 8.01
C LEU A 411 3.01 -22.79 7.61
N ASP A 412 2.52 -24.02 7.55
CA ASP A 412 3.29 -25.17 7.06
C ASP A 412 2.34 -26.26 6.55
N GLU A 413 2.77 -27.03 5.54
CA GLU A 413 1.99 -28.18 5.07
C GLU A 413 2.05 -29.36 6.05
N THR A 414 3.16 -29.49 6.79
CA THR A 414 3.41 -30.63 7.68
C THR A 414 3.22 -30.24 9.15
N GLY A 415 3.80 -29.13 9.58
CA GLY A 415 3.90 -28.74 10.99
C GLY A 415 4.65 -29.78 11.82
N ASP A 416 4.56 -29.68 13.15
CA ASP A 416 5.13 -30.64 14.10
C ASP A 416 4.10 -31.25 15.07
N ASP A 417 2.81 -31.10 14.74
CA ASP A 417 1.68 -31.63 15.49
C ASP A 417 1.48 -33.15 15.37
N GLY A 418 2.32 -33.82 14.57
CA GLY A 418 2.23 -35.26 14.33
C GLY A 418 1.05 -35.68 13.44
N HIS A 419 0.32 -34.72 12.85
CA HIS A 419 -0.73 -35.00 11.87
C HIS A 419 -0.15 -35.14 10.45
N PRO A 420 -0.83 -35.85 9.53
CA PRO A 420 -0.35 -36.02 8.16
C PRO A 420 -0.06 -34.69 7.44
N THR A 421 0.87 -34.70 6.49
CA THR A 421 1.12 -33.56 5.60
C THR A 421 -0.13 -33.24 4.79
N CYS A 422 -0.40 -31.95 4.60
CA CYS A 422 -1.43 -31.41 3.74
C CYS A 422 -1.05 -31.62 2.28
N ILE A 423 -1.89 -32.32 1.52
CA ILE A 423 -1.69 -32.50 0.07
C ILE A 423 -2.09 -31.22 -0.69
N GLN A 424 -3.07 -30.47 -0.16
CA GLN A 424 -3.51 -29.18 -0.69
C GLN A 424 -3.76 -28.20 0.46
N GLY A 425 -3.26 -26.97 0.35
CA GLY A 425 -3.38 -25.94 1.38
C GLY A 425 -2.37 -26.09 2.52
N TYR A 426 -2.53 -25.27 3.56
CA TYR A 426 -1.60 -25.19 4.69
C TYR A 426 -2.32 -25.47 6.02
N LYS A 427 -1.52 -25.82 7.03
CA LYS A 427 -1.88 -25.69 8.44
C LYS A 427 -1.44 -24.33 8.95
N ALA A 428 -2.11 -23.80 9.96
CA ALA A 428 -1.74 -22.56 10.63
C ALA A 428 -1.27 -22.83 12.06
N PHE A 429 -0.09 -22.37 12.43
CA PHE A 429 0.35 -22.34 13.81
C PHE A 429 -0.24 -21.11 14.49
N CYS A 430 -1.25 -21.34 15.33
CA CYS A 430 -2.09 -20.30 15.91
C CYS A 430 -1.81 -20.15 17.39
N CYS A 431 -1.66 -18.92 17.87
CA CYS A 431 -1.47 -18.61 19.29
C CYS A 431 -2.53 -17.64 19.76
N SER A 432 -2.86 -17.64 21.06
CA SER A 432 -3.81 -16.67 21.61
C SER A 432 -3.32 -15.24 21.35
N SER A 433 -4.17 -14.40 20.76
CA SER A 433 -3.93 -12.97 20.80
C SER A 433 -4.15 -12.49 22.24
N GLY A 434 -3.22 -11.70 22.78
CA GLY A 434 -3.36 -11.10 24.11
C GLY A 434 -4.50 -10.08 24.21
N ASP A 435 -5.31 -9.92 23.16
CA ASP A 435 -6.46 -9.04 23.14
C ASP A 435 -7.60 -9.65 23.95
N PRO A 436 -8.24 -8.86 24.82
CA PRO A 436 -9.36 -9.34 25.61
C PRO A 436 -10.51 -9.75 24.68
N GLN A 437 -11.08 -10.91 24.97
CA GLN A 437 -12.34 -11.39 24.40
C GLN A 437 -13.40 -10.25 24.36
N PRO A 438 -14.20 -10.15 23.29
CA PRO A 438 -15.26 -9.14 23.21
C PRO A 438 -16.30 -9.39 24.31
N GLY A 439 -16.23 -8.60 25.39
CA GLY A 439 -17.13 -8.76 26.54
C GLY A 439 -16.77 -8.00 27.82
N ALA A 440 -15.57 -7.44 27.95
CA ALA A 440 -15.21 -6.65 29.13
C ALA A 440 -15.20 -5.14 28.81
N CYS A 441 -16.31 -4.46 29.10
CA CYS A 441 -16.33 -3.00 29.21
C CYS A 441 -15.28 -2.57 30.26
N PHE A 442 -14.24 -1.84 29.85
CA PHE A 442 -13.36 -1.14 30.78
C PHE A 442 -13.74 0.33 30.83
N GLY A 443 -14.60 0.64 31.81
CA GLY A 443 -14.73 1.98 32.34
C GLY A 443 -13.59 2.31 33.31
N GLY A 444 -13.31 3.60 33.43
CA GLY A 444 -12.59 4.18 34.57
C GLY A 444 -11.39 5.03 34.18
N CYS A 445 -11.61 6.34 34.08
CA CYS A 445 -10.55 7.35 34.08
C CYS A 445 -9.63 7.21 35.30
N LYS A 446 -8.33 7.44 35.09
CA LYS A 446 -7.49 8.22 36.00
C LYS A 446 -6.55 9.10 35.22
#